data_AF-A0A9N9CZM9-F1
#
_entry.id   AF-A0A9N9CZM9-F1
#
_cell.length_a   1.000
_cell.length_b   1.000
_cell.length_c   1.000
_cell.angle_alpha   90.00
_cell.angle_beta   90.00
_cell.angle_gamma   90.00
#
_symmetry.space_group_name_H-M   'P 1'
#
loop_
_entity.id
_entity.type
_entity.pdbx_description
1 polymer ?
#
loop_
_entity_poly.entity_id
_entity_poly.type
_entity_poly.pdbx_seq_one_letter_code
_entity_poly.pdbx_strand_id
1 'polypeptide(L)'
;NWTEKTDPAKFVFEDIAIASWLISLWKLEREEKCQTRLQSFVDLGCGNGLLTFLLTSEGHEGHADWIIGNHADELVPWIPIIASRSSNNTNFMVIPCCFYALSGTKYTFEKQIISSGKYKAYQEYIHEIIDKCGFIVEYDWLRIPSTKNVAMVLLINFAQTPIYTSRR
;
A
#
# COMPACT_ATOMS: atom_id res chain seq x y z
N ASN A 1 2.98 31.05 4.49
CA ASN A 1 2.81 30.21 5.69
C ASN A 1 2.25 28.86 5.26
N TRP A 2 3.14 27.89 5.04
CA TRP A 2 2.77 26.52 4.68
C TRP A 2 2.31 25.78 5.95
N THR A 3 1.23 24.99 5.84
CA THR A 3 0.41 24.56 6.97
C THR A 3 0.87 23.25 7.62
N GLU A 4 1.72 22.47 6.95
CA GLU A 4 2.22 21.20 7.46
C GLU A 4 3.41 21.44 8.41
N LYS A 5 3.18 21.21 9.70
CA LYS A 5 4.23 21.10 10.72
C LYS A 5 4.59 19.63 10.89
N THR A 6 5.33 19.10 9.94
CA THR A 6 5.74 17.69 9.90
C THR A 6 7.09 17.56 10.61
N ASP A 7 7.17 16.73 11.67
CA ASP A 7 8.41 16.51 12.41
C ASP A 7 9.43 15.77 11.52
N PRO A 8 10.49 16.42 11.04
CA PRO A 8 11.41 15.80 10.08
C PRO A 8 12.09 14.57 10.67
N ALA A 9 12.28 14.49 11.99
CA ALA A 9 12.90 13.34 12.62
C ALA A 9 12.01 12.09 12.63
N LYS A 10 10.70 12.20 12.37
CA LYS A 10 9.80 11.05 12.29
C LYS A 10 9.56 10.61 10.85
N PHE A 11 9.28 11.57 9.96
CA PHE A 11 8.82 11.26 8.61
C PHE A 11 9.98 10.93 7.64
N VAL A 12 11.16 11.54 7.83
CA VAL A 12 12.30 11.28 6.95
C VAL A 12 12.75 9.82 7.01
N PHE A 13 12.87 9.24 8.21
CA PHE A 13 13.27 7.83 8.33
C PHE A 13 12.20 6.86 7.83
N GLU A 14 10.93 7.23 7.97
CA GLU A 14 9.81 6.42 7.47
C GLU A 14 9.84 6.36 5.94
N ASP A 15 9.91 7.50 5.27
CA ASP A 15 9.95 7.58 3.80
C ASP A 15 11.20 6.89 3.22
N ILE A 16 12.38 7.09 3.84
CA ILE A 16 13.63 6.41 3.42
C ILE A 16 13.49 4.88 3.54
N ALA A 17 12.91 4.41 4.64
CA ALA A 17 12.77 2.98 4.85
C ALA A 17 11.70 2.35 3.94
N ILE A 18 10.59 3.04 3.68
CA ILE A 18 9.59 2.61 2.68
C ILE A 18 10.20 2.57 1.28
N ALA A 19 10.96 3.60 0.89
CA ALA A 19 11.67 3.62 -0.39
C ALA A 19 12.64 2.44 -0.52
N SER A 20 13.47 2.21 0.51
CA SER A 20 14.43 1.10 0.53
C SER A 20 13.74 -0.27 0.42
N TRP A 21 12.61 -0.42 1.09
CA TRP A 21 11.80 -1.64 1.07
C TRP A 21 11.19 -1.88 -0.32
N LEU A 22 10.55 -0.86 -0.93
CA LEU A 22 9.99 -0.93 -2.28
C LEU A 22 11.05 -1.28 -3.32
N ILE A 23 12.21 -0.59 -3.29
CA ILE A 23 13.31 -0.84 -4.24
C ILE A 23 13.82 -2.28 -4.11
N SER A 24 13.93 -2.79 -2.88
CA SER A 24 14.36 -4.16 -2.61
C SER A 24 13.35 -5.18 -3.15
N LEU A 25 12.06 -4.95 -2.89
CA LEU A 25 10.98 -5.80 -3.37
C LEU A 25 10.94 -5.82 -4.90
N TRP A 26 10.97 -4.65 -5.53
CA TRP A 26 10.95 -4.51 -6.97
C TRP A 26 12.18 -5.13 -7.64
N LYS A 27 13.33 -5.12 -6.96
CA LYS A 27 14.53 -5.83 -7.44
C LYS A 27 14.30 -7.35 -7.46
N LEU A 28 13.74 -7.93 -6.41
CA LEU A 28 13.40 -9.35 -6.37
C LEU A 28 12.37 -9.70 -7.46
N GLU A 29 11.34 -8.88 -7.63
CA GLU A 29 10.33 -9.06 -8.68
C GLU A 29 10.97 -9.04 -10.08
N ARG A 30 11.91 -8.12 -10.34
CA ARG A 30 12.64 -8.04 -11.61
C ARG A 30 13.51 -9.27 -11.84
N GLU A 31 14.21 -9.75 -10.82
CA GLU A 31 15.06 -10.94 -10.90
C GLU A 31 14.22 -12.19 -11.20
N GLU A 32 13.08 -12.36 -10.52
CA GLU A 32 12.16 -13.48 -10.73
C GLU A 32 11.54 -13.46 -12.14
N LYS A 33 11.17 -12.28 -12.63
CA LYS A 33 10.54 -12.11 -13.96
C LYS A 33 11.55 -11.96 -15.10
N CYS A 34 12.86 -12.01 -14.82
CA CYS A 34 13.93 -11.72 -15.78
C CYS A 34 13.74 -10.37 -16.50
N GLN A 35 13.32 -9.34 -15.77
CA GLN A 35 13.06 -7.99 -16.29
C GLN A 35 14.16 -7.02 -15.89
N THR A 36 14.46 -6.07 -16.77
CA THR A 36 15.44 -4.99 -16.52
C THR A 36 14.78 -3.63 -16.31
N ARG A 37 13.53 -3.47 -16.77
CA ARG A 37 12.76 -2.23 -16.60
C ARG A 37 12.43 -2.02 -15.13
N LEU A 38 12.68 -0.82 -14.62
CA LEU A 38 12.25 -0.42 -13.28
C LEU A 38 10.73 -0.30 -13.22
N GLN A 39 10.16 -0.69 -12.08
CA GLN A 39 8.76 -0.51 -11.76
C GLN A 39 8.44 0.99 -11.74
N SER A 40 7.30 1.35 -12.31
CA SER A 40 6.76 2.69 -12.20
C SER A 40 5.77 2.79 -11.04
N PHE A 41 5.57 3.98 -10.48
CA PHE A 41 4.66 4.15 -9.36
C PHE A 41 3.80 5.41 -9.42
N VAL A 42 2.73 5.39 -8.63
CA VAL A 42 1.90 6.55 -8.25
C VAL A 42 1.78 6.59 -6.74
N ASP A 43 2.12 7.72 -6.12
CA ASP A 43 2.02 7.95 -4.68
C ASP A 43 0.77 8.77 -4.36
N LEU A 44 -0.24 8.12 -3.77
CA LEU A 44 -1.52 8.74 -3.41
C LEU A 44 -1.48 9.22 -1.96
N GLY A 45 -1.66 10.52 -1.78
CA GLY A 45 -1.49 11.14 -0.46
C GLY A 45 -0.01 11.31 -0.09
N CYS A 46 0.83 11.72 -1.04
CA CYS A 46 2.30 11.80 -0.92
C CYS A 46 2.84 12.74 0.18
N GLY A 47 1.98 13.45 0.91
CA GLY A 47 2.37 14.41 1.95
C GLY A 47 3.39 15.44 1.45
N ASN A 48 4.54 15.48 2.12
CA ASN A 48 5.66 16.38 1.76
C ASN A 48 6.40 16.00 0.46
N GLY A 49 6.10 14.85 -0.14
CA GLY A 49 6.67 14.37 -1.40
C GLY A 49 8.06 13.73 -1.32
N LEU A 50 8.62 13.51 -0.13
CA LEU A 50 9.97 12.94 0.02
C LEU A 50 10.05 11.52 -0.54
N LEU A 51 9.07 10.64 -0.25
CA LEU A 51 9.03 9.29 -0.83
C LEU A 51 9.03 9.33 -2.36
N THR A 52 8.15 10.15 -2.94
CA THR A 52 8.08 10.37 -4.39
C THR A 52 9.43 10.85 -4.95
N PHE A 53 10.08 11.81 -4.29
CA PHE A 53 11.39 12.33 -4.68
C PHE A 53 12.47 11.25 -4.66
N LEU A 54 12.54 10.44 -3.60
CA LEU A 54 13.52 9.37 -3.45
C LEU A 54 13.38 8.34 -4.58
N LEU A 55 12.17 7.82 -4.80
CA LEU A 55 11.91 6.81 -5.83
C LEU A 55 12.20 7.35 -7.24
N THR A 56 11.81 8.59 -7.52
CA THR A 56 12.11 9.24 -8.81
C THR A 56 13.62 9.43 -9.00
N SER A 57 14.34 9.79 -7.94
CA SER A 57 15.81 9.95 -7.99
C SER A 57 16.54 8.65 -8.26
N GLU A 58 15.96 7.51 -7.86
CA GLU A 58 16.44 6.16 -8.17
C GLU A 58 16.04 5.67 -9.57
N GLY A 59 15.34 6.50 -10.36
CA GLY A 59 14.96 6.21 -11.74
C GLY A 59 13.59 5.56 -11.93
N HIS A 60 12.77 5.49 -10.89
CA HIS A 60 11.40 5.00 -11.01
C HIS A 60 10.48 6.10 -11.55
N GLU A 61 9.82 5.83 -12.68
CA GLU A 61 8.99 6.82 -13.38
C GLU A 61 7.53 6.84 -12.90
N GLY A 62 6.83 7.94 -13.19
CA GLY A 62 5.42 8.14 -12.86
C GLY A 62 4.47 7.44 -13.83
N HIS A 63 4.27 6.14 -13.65
CA HIS A 63 3.26 5.31 -14.31
C HIS A 63 2.72 4.27 -13.29
N ALA A 64 1.53 3.72 -13.51
CA ALA A 64 0.83 2.96 -12.46
C ALA A 64 1.11 1.44 -12.48
N ASP A 65 2.38 0.99 -12.53
CA ASP A 65 2.67 -0.42 -12.19
C ASP A 65 2.37 -0.66 -10.70
N TRP A 66 2.65 0.33 -9.86
CA TRP A 66 2.40 0.31 -8.42
C TRP A 66 1.62 1.55 -7.95
N ILE A 67 0.64 1.36 -7.08
CA ILE A 67 -0.01 2.44 -6.34
C ILE A 67 0.40 2.37 -4.88
N ILE A 68 0.92 3.47 -4.34
CA ILE A 68 1.40 3.55 -2.98
C ILE A 68 0.46 4.46 -2.20
N GLY A 69 -0.03 3.98 -1.06
CA GLY A 69 -0.78 4.74 -0.08
C GLY A 69 -0.02 4.78 1.23
N ASN A 70 0.98 5.65 1.33
CA ASN A 70 1.72 5.87 2.57
C ASN A 70 0.91 6.80 3.49
N HIS A 71 0.28 6.27 4.53
CA HIS A 71 -0.51 7.08 5.47
C HIS A 71 -1.59 7.96 4.77
N ALA A 72 -2.20 7.46 3.69
CA ALA A 72 -3.04 8.24 2.77
C ALA A 72 -4.45 8.64 3.30
N ASP A 73 -4.62 8.78 4.61
CA ASP A 73 -5.84 9.25 5.29
C ASP A 73 -7.16 8.69 4.71
N GLU A 74 -8.04 9.54 4.18
CA GLU A 74 -9.35 9.16 3.63
C GLU A 74 -9.24 8.26 2.39
N LEU A 75 -8.08 8.23 1.73
CA LEU A 75 -7.86 7.46 0.51
C LEU A 75 -7.51 6.00 0.76
N VAL A 76 -7.09 5.63 1.98
CA VAL A 76 -6.73 4.24 2.35
C VAL A 76 -7.74 3.19 1.83
N PRO A 77 -9.06 3.30 2.07
CA PRO A 77 -10.02 2.31 1.56
C PRO A 77 -10.21 2.36 0.03
N TRP A 78 -9.82 3.46 -0.62
CA TRP A 78 -9.93 3.63 -2.07
C TRP A 78 -8.71 3.08 -2.83
N ILE A 79 -7.53 2.98 -2.20
CA ILE A 79 -6.30 2.48 -2.86
C ILE A 79 -6.51 1.13 -3.58
N PRO A 80 -7.11 0.09 -2.96
CA PRO A 80 -7.31 -1.20 -3.64
C PRO A 80 -8.27 -1.07 -4.84
N ILE A 81 -9.28 -0.21 -4.71
CA ILE A 81 -10.25 0.03 -5.78
C ILE A 81 -9.57 0.72 -6.96
N ILE A 82 -8.74 1.75 -6.71
CA ILE A 82 -8.01 2.45 -7.77
C ILE A 82 -7.03 1.49 -8.46
N ALA A 83 -6.32 0.65 -7.69
CA ALA A 83 -5.39 -0.34 -8.24
C ALA A 83 -6.10 -1.34 -9.17
N SER A 84 -7.21 -1.94 -8.73
CA SER A 84 -7.98 -2.90 -9.55
C SER A 84 -8.54 -2.28 -10.83
N ARG A 85 -8.73 -0.96 -10.87
CA ARG A 85 -9.27 -0.23 -12.03
C ARG A 85 -8.18 0.34 -12.94
N SER A 86 -6.92 0.38 -12.51
CA SER A 86 -5.81 0.97 -13.26
C SER A 86 -5.28 0.01 -14.34
N SER A 87 -4.98 -1.23 -13.96
CA SER A 87 -4.59 -2.31 -14.88
C SER A 87 -4.69 -3.65 -14.15
N ASN A 88 -4.83 -4.74 -14.90
CA ASN A 88 -4.80 -6.10 -14.32
C ASN A 88 -3.44 -6.43 -13.68
N ASN A 89 -2.38 -5.71 -14.05
CA ASN A 89 -1.03 -5.92 -13.54
C ASN A 89 -0.61 -4.86 -12.50
N THR A 90 -1.51 -3.94 -12.11
CA THR A 90 -1.20 -2.93 -11.11
C THR A 90 -1.19 -3.55 -9.72
N ASN A 91 -0.07 -3.42 -9.02
CA ASN A 91 0.08 -3.77 -7.61
C ASN A 91 -0.12 -2.54 -6.72
N PHE A 92 -0.23 -2.74 -5.41
CA PHE A 92 -0.30 -1.60 -4.49
C PHE A 92 0.27 -1.91 -3.10
N MET A 93 0.64 -0.85 -2.39
CA MET A 93 1.00 -0.90 -0.97
C MET A 93 0.11 0.07 -0.22
N VAL A 94 -0.41 -0.31 0.95
CA VAL A 94 -1.19 0.62 1.78
C VAL A 94 -0.79 0.51 3.25
N ILE A 95 -0.48 1.65 3.86
CA ILE A 95 -0.23 1.75 5.29
C ILE A 95 -1.44 2.43 5.94
N PRO A 96 -2.34 1.67 6.59
CA PRO A 96 -3.54 2.25 7.20
C PRO A 96 -3.17 3.10 8.40
N CYS A 97 -3.41 4.40 8.33
CA CYS A 97 -3.10 5.33 9.42
C CYS A 97 -4.35 5.73 10.23
N CYS A 98 -5.43 6.01 9.50
CA CYS A 98 -6.65 6.65 9.96
C CYS A 98 -7.87 5.81 9.63
N PHE A 99 -8.89 5.86 10.50
CA PHE A 99 -10.08 5.04 10.40
C PHE A 99 -11.16 5.75 9.57
N TYR A 100 -11.06 5.66 8.25
CA TYR A 100 -12.03 6.23 7.32
C TYR A 100 -12.80 5.16 6.57
N ALA A 101 -14.09 5.38 6.36
CA ALA A 101 -14.90 4.56 5.48
C ALA A 101 -14.78 5.06 4.02
N LEU A 102 -15.23 4.26 3.06
CA LEU A 102 -15.32 4.65 1.64
C LEU A 102 -16.11 5.96 1.43
N SER A 103 -17.05 6.31 2.31
CA SER A 103 -17.77 7.58 2.27
C SER A 103 -16.91 8.81 2.58
N GLY A 104 -15.65 8.63 3.01
CA GLY A 104 -14.77 9.70 3.51
C GLY A 104 -15.09 10.11 4.97
N THR A 105 -16.12 9.54 5.59
CA THR A 105 -16.42 9.77 7.02
C THR A 105 -15.60 8.83 7.90
N LYS A 106 -15.49 9.13 9.21
CA LYS A 106 -14.84 8.21 10.15
C LYS A 106 -15.55 6.85 10.17
N TYR A 107 -14.78 5.79 10.14
CA TYR A 107 -15.27 4.41 10.20
C TYR A 107 -15.92 4.15 11.56
N THR A 108 -17.12 3.59 11.53
CA THR A 108 -17.88 3.25 12.74
C THR A 108 -17.64 1.80 13.09
N PHE A 109 -17.08 1.57 14.27
CA PHE A 109 -16.77 0.23 14.76
C PHE A 109 -17.97 -0.34 15.53
N GLU A 110 -18.39 -1.55 15.16
CA GLU A 110 -19.36 -2.30 15.95
C GLU A 110 -18.75 -2.71 17.30
N LYS A 111 -19.56 -2.71 18.36
CA LYS A 111 -19.09 -2.96 19.74
C LYS A 111 -18.36 -4.30 19.90
N GLN A 112 -18.82 -5.33 19.20
CA GLN A 112 -18.21 -6.67 19.20
C GLN A 112 -16.78 -6.70 18.63
N ILE A 113 -16.51 -5.89 17.60
CA ILE A 113 -15.23 -5.86 16.90
C ILE A 113 -14.17 -5.08 17.70
N ILE A 114 -14.58 -4.15 18.57
CA ILE A 114 -13.65 -3.39 19.44
C ILE A 114 -12.90 -4.31 20.42
N SER A 115 -13.45 -5.47 20.76
CA SER A 115 -12.80 -6.44 21.67
C SER A 115 -11.42 -6.91 21.18
N SER A 116 -11.18 -6.90 19.87
CA SER A 116 -9.90 -7.26 19.24
C SER A 116 -8.99 -6.05 18.95
N GLY A 117 -9.45 -4.83 19.24
CA GLY A 117 -8.73 -3.57 19.04
C GLY A 117 -9.12 -2.85 17.75
N LYS A 118 -9.30 -1.52 17.83
CA LYS A 118 -9.75 -0.68 16.69
C LYS A 118 -8.85 -0.79 15.45
N TYR A 119 -7.55 -0.95 15.63
CA TYR A 119 -6.62 -1.04 14.51
C TYR A 119 -6.82 -2.34 13.74
N LYS A 120 -6.87 -3.47 14.46
CA LYS A 120 -7.13 -4.78 13.86
C LYS A 120 -8.49 -4.83 13.17
N ALA A 121 -9.52 -4.31 13.83
CA ALA A 121 -10.86 -4.14 13.27
C ALA A 121 -10.85 -3.36 11.93
N TYR A 122 -10.02 -2.33 11.84
CA TYR A 122 -9.88 -1.54 10.63
C TYR A 122 -9.07 -2.27 9.55
N GLN A 123 -8.01 -3.00 9.93
CA GLN A 123 -7.28 -3.85 8.99
C GLN A 123 -8.20 -4.92 8.37
N GLU A 124 -9.08 -5.54 9.16
CA GLU A 124 -10.08 -6.49 8.67
C GLU A 124 -11.07 -5.83 7.70
N TYR A 125 -11.52 -4.59 7.97
CA TYR A 125 -12.35 -3.82 7.05
C TYR A 125 -11.65 -3.55 5.72
N ILE A 126 -10.38 -3.11 5.74
CA ILE A 126 -9.61 -2.88 4.52
C ILE A 126 -9.37 -4.20 3.78
N HIS A 127 -9.05 -5.29 4.50
CA HIS A 127 -8.90 -6.63 3.93
C HIS A 127 -10.15 -7.09 3.16
N GLU A 128 -11.35 -6.86 3.71
CA GLU A 128 -12.60 -7.18 3.01
C GLU A 128 -12.77 -6.39 1.71
N ILE A 129 -12.36 -5.11 1.67
CA ILE A 129 -12.38 -4.32 0.44
C ILE A 129 -11.42 -4.91 -0.58
N ILE A 130 -10.22 -5.30 -0.14
CA ILE A 130 -9.18 -5.83 -1.02
C ILE A 130 -9.60 -7.17 -1.63
N ASP A 131 -10.18 -8.06 -0.82
CA ASP A 131 -10.71 -9.35 -1.27
C ASP A 131 -11.80 -9.15 -2.33
N LYS A 132 -12.72 -8.19 -2.11
CA LYS A 132 -13.73 -7.80 -3.12
C LYS A 132 -13.13 -7.21 -4.39
N CYS A 133 -11.92 -6.65 -4.34
CA CYS A 133 -11.19 -6.17 -5.50
C CYS A 133 -10.42 -7.30 -6.22
N GLY A 134 -10.45 -8.53 -5.69
CA GLY A 134 -9.83 -9.71 -6.31
C GLY A 134 -8.32 -9.84 -6.07
N PHE A 135 -7.77 -9.10 -5.12
CA PHE A 135 -6.35 -9.22 -4.76
C PHE A 135 -6.16 -10.20 -3.61
N ILE A 136 -4.97 -10.81 -3.57
CA ILE A 136 -4.51 -11.57 -2.41
C ILE A 136 -3.76 -10.62 -1.48
N VAL A 137 -4.10 -10.65 -0.20
CA VAL A 137 -3.46 -9.79 0.80
C VAL A 137 -2.27 -10.49 1.44
N GLU A 138 -1.12 -9.84 1.40
CA GLU A 138 0.01 -10.17 2.24
C GLU A 138 0.20 -9.09 3.32
N TYR A 139 0.91 -9.44 4.39
CA TYR A 139 1.16 -8.53 5.51
C TYR A 139 2.65 -8.52 5.77
N ASP A 140 3.25 -7.32 5.81
CA ASP A 140 4.65 -7.16 6.19
C ASP A 140 4.77 -6.28 7.43
N TRP A 141 5.47 -6.82 8.43
CA TRP A 141 5.73 -6.13 9.67
C TRP A 141 6.89 -5.16 9.46
N LEU A 142 6.59 -3.95 8.96
CA LEU A 142 7.58 -2.91 8.77
C LEU A 142 8.26 -2.57 10.11
N ARG A 143 9.55 -2.91 10.22
CA ARG A 143 10.41 -2.56 11.37
C ARG A 143 10.89 -1.12 11.29
N ILE A 144 10.00 -0.21 10.96
CA ILE A 144 10.22 1.24 10.86
C ILE A 144 9.58 1.85 12.11
N PRO A 145 10.13 2.95 12.68
CA PRO A 145 9.54 3.64 13.82
C PRO A 145 8.23 4.39 13.44
N SER A 146 7.23 3.66 12.96
CA SER A 146 5.85 4.11 12.87
C SER A 146 5.15 3.71 14.14
N THR A 147 4.36 4.60 14.72
CA THR A 147 3.59 4.40 15.95
C THR A 147 2.64 3.18 15.94
N LYS A 148 2.54 2.43 14.83
CA LYS A 148 1.66 1.26 14.67
C LYS A 148 2.33 -0.01 14.10
N ASN A 149 3.65 -0.03 13.85
CA ASN A 149 4.48 -1.23 13.56
C ASN A 149 4.00 -2.23 12.45
N VAL A 150 3.07 -1.87 11.57
CA VAL A 150 2.54 -2.77 10.51
C VAL A 150 2.22 -1.98 9.24
N ALA A 151 2.78 -2.39 8.10
CA ALA A 151 2.16 -2.07 6.81
C ALA A 151 1.42 -3.27 6.27
N MET A 152 0.37 -3.00 5.50
CA MET A 152 -0.22 -4.02 4.67
C MET A 152 0.44 -3.88 3.30
N VAL A 153 1.21 -4.90 2.93
CA VAL A 153 1.96 -4.95 1.69
C VAL A 153 1.22 -5.91 0.79
N LEU A 154 0.73 -5.46 -0.36
CA LEU A 154 -0.22 -6.25 -1.12
C LEU A 154 0.37 -6.58 -2.48
N LEU A 155 0.81 -7.83 -2.57
CA LEU A 155 1.37 -8.40 -3.76
C LEU A 155 0.33 -9.30 -4.43
N ILE A 156 0.05 -8.92 -5.67
CA ILE A 156 -0.43 -9.75 -6.77
C ILE A 156 -1.96 -9.87 -6.93
N ASN A 157 -2.39 -9.35 -8.08
CA ASN A 157 -3.58 -9.75 -8.80
C ASN A 157 -3.26 -11.03 -9.61
N PHE A 158 -3.73 -12.20 -9.16
CA PHE A 158 -3.63 -13.46 -9.93
C PHE A 158 -4.85 -13.72 -10.80
N ALA A 159 -5.66 -12.70 -11.12
CA ALA A 159 -6.74 -12.86 -12.07
C ALA A 159 -6.17 -12.92 -13.51
N GLN A 160 -5.54 -14.05 -13.89
CA GLN A 160 -5.58 -14.69 -15.22
C GLN A 160 -4.51 -15.78 -15.52
N THR A 161 -4.05 -16.59 -14.55
CA THR A 161 -3.47 -17.91 -14.89
C THR A 161 -4.46 -19.04 -14.56
N PRO A 162 -5.16 -19.63 -15.55
CA PRO A 162 -5.84 -20.89 -15.32
C PRO A 162 -4.79 -22.01 -15.33
N ILE A 163 -4.21 -22.31 -14.18
CA ILE A 163 -3.40 -23.53 -14.00
C ILE A 163 -3.95 -24.29 -12.80
N TYR A 164 -4.99 -25.08 -13.04
CA TYR A 164 -5.00 -26.54 -12.83
C TYR A 164 -6.38 -27.08 -13.23
N THR A 165 -6.53 -27.36 -14.53
CA THR A 165 -7.47 -28.39 -14.98
C THR A 165 -6.88 -29.78 -14.71
N SER A 166 -7.74 -30.66 -14.22
CA SER A 166 -7.60 -32.11 -14.05
C SER A 166 -6.75 -32.61 -12.88
N ARG A 167 -7.44 -32.94 -11.78
CA ARG A 167 -7.16 -34.19 -11.07
C ARG A 167 -7.66 -35.34 -11.96
N ARG A 168 -6.74 -36.19 -12.41
CA ARG A 168 -7.01 -37.63 -12.54
C ARG A 168 -6.57 -38.29 -11.25
#